data_AF-A0A7C5KHC2-F1
#
_entry.id   AF-A0A7C5KHC2-F1
#
_cell.length_a   1.000
_cell.length_b   1.000
_cell.length_c   1.000
_cell.angle_alpha   90.00
_cell.angle_beta   90.00
_cell.angle_gamma   90.00
#
_symmetry.space_group_name_H-M   'P 1'
#
loop_
_entity.id
_entity.type
_entity.pdbx_description
1 polymer ?
#
loop_
_entity_poly.entity_id
_entity_poly.type
_entity_poly.pdbx_seq_one_letter_code
_entity_poly.pdbx_strand_id
1 'polypeptide(L)'
;MSMGPIPVSKRTTLAELVVKDPGLLERGLDLVESEIEIGPVRLDLLCVDPGKRPVLVYLVGSPMEEQDVPLRVLAGDGAFRRHAPVLRKLFPAKGVDWDLPPRSLVVAE
;
A
#
# COMPACT_ATOMS: atom_id res chain seq x y z
N MET A 1 10.85 -3.29 28.40
CA MET A 1 10.37 -4.61 27.94
C MET A 1 10.85 -4.77 26.50
N SER A 2 11.81 -5.66 26.24
CA SER A 2 12.20 -5.97 24.85
C SER A 2 11.15 -6.91 24.29
N MET A 3 10.36 -6.45 23.30
CA MET A 3 9.54 -7.36 22.51
C MET A 3 10.48 -8.31 21.78
N GLY A 4 10.30 -9.62 22.02
CA GLY A 4 10.93 -10.65 21.19
C GLY A 4 10.41 -10.57 19.75
N PRO A 5 11.05 -11.29 18.80
CA PRO A 5 10.59 -11.30 17.42
C PRO A 5 9.12 -11.71 17.34
N ILE A 6 8.29 -10.88 16.70
CA ILE A 6 6.88 -11.17 16.45
C ILE A 6 6.84 -12.01 15.17
N PRO A 7 6.40 -13.27 15.22
CA PRO A 7 6.21 -14.04 14.01
C PRO A 7 5.05 -13.41 13.21
N VAL A 8 5.39 -12.80 12.08
CA VAL A 8 4.41 -12.27 11.14
C VAL A 8 4.08 -13.40 10.17
N SER A 9 3.20 -14.30 10.62
CA SER A 9 2.73 -15.46 9.84
C SER A 9 1.27 -15.30 9.38
N LYS A 10 0.75 -14.08 9.48
CA LYS A 10 -0.61 -13.71 9.09
C LYS A 10 -0.59 -12.33 8.45
N ARG A 11 -1.22 -12.23 7.28
CA ARG A 11 -1.48 -10.96 6.58
C ARG A 11 -2.09 -9.88 7.49
N THR A 12 -3.01 -10.26 8.39
CA THR A 12 -3.63 -9.29 9.31
C THR A 12 -2.61 -8.70 10.29
N THR A 13 -1.71 -9.52 10.82
CA THR A 13 -0.63 -9.05 11.69
C THR A 13 0.35 -8.16 10.93
N LEU A 14 0.68 -8.52 9.69
CA LEU A 14 1.51 -7.68 8.81
C LEU A 14 0.84 -6.33 8.55
N ALA A 15 -0.45 -6.33 8.21
CA ALA A 15 -1.22 -5.12 7.97
C ALA A 15 -1.25 -4.20 9.19
N GLU A 16 -1.54 -4.74 10.38
CA GLU A 16 -1.56 -3.97 11.62
C GLU A 16 -0.20 -3.33 11.95
N LEU A 17 0.90 -4.05 11.70
CA LEU A 17 2.26 -3.54 11.93
C LEU A 17 2.59 -2.42 10.96
N VAL A 18 2.34 -2.63 9.67
CA VAL A 18 2.66 -1.64 8.63
C VAL A 18 1.76 -0.41 8.72
N VAL A 19 0.49 -0.55 9.13
CA VAL A 19 -0.39 0.60 9.39
C VAL A 19 0.15 1.47 10.53
N LYS A 20 0.70 0.84 11.57
CA LYS A 20 1.29 1.56 12.72
C LYS A 20 2.62 2.21 12.37
N ASP A 21 3.44 1.54 11.57
CA ASP A 21 4.75 2.02 11.14
C ASP A 21 5.06 1.59 9.70
N PRO A 22 4.64 2.39 8.69
CA PRO A 22 4.95 2.11 7.29
C PRO A 22 6.47 2.13 7.01
N GLY A 23 7.25 2.76 7.90
CA GLY A 23 8.70 2.79 7.88
C GLY A 23 9.36 1.41 7.97
N LEU A 24 8.61 0.41 8.45
CA LEU A 24 9.03 -1.00 8.46
C LEU A 24 9.20 -1.59 7.06
N LEU A 25 8.48 -1.07 6.06
CA LEU A 25 8.65 -1.48 4.65
C LEU A 25 9.78 -0.72 3.98
N GLU A 26 9.76 0.60 4.13
CA GLU A 26 10.76 1.48 3.55
C GLU A 26 10.87 2.78 4.37
N ARG A 27 12.10 3.23 4.61
CA ARG A 27 12.34 4.44 5.40
C ARG A 27 11.66 5.66 4.77
N GLY A 28 10.86 6.37 5.56
CA GLY A 28 10.22 7.62 5.17
C GLY A 28 8.93 7.43 4.37
N LEU A 29 8.44 6.19 4.28
CA LEU A 29 7.08 5.92 3.82
C LEU A 29 6.07 6.43 4.86
N ASP A 30 5.04 7.13 4.41
CA ASP A 30 3.93 7.62 5.25
C ASP A 30 2.59 7.09 4.74
N LEU A 31 1.67 6.78 5.67
CA LEU A 31 0.39 6.18 5.35
C LEU A 31 -0.61 7.25 4.90
N VAL A 32 -1.16 7.05 3.70
CA VAL A 32 -2.28 7.85 3.21
C VAL A 32 -3.58 7.25 3.70
N GLU A 33 -3.83 5.98 3.38
CA GLU A 33 -5.04 5.23 3.73
C GLU A 33 -4.78 3.71 3.72
N SER A 34 -5.53 2.97 4.54
CA SER A 34 -5.53 1.50 4.56
C SER A 34 -6.84 0.94 4.01
N GLU A 35 -6.77 -0.25 3.41
CA GLU A 35 -7.93 -0.99 2.88
C GLU A 35 -8.80 -0.18 1.90
N ILE A 36 -8.15 0.65 1.07
CA ILE A 36 -8.84 1.54 0.15
C ILE A 36 -9.36 0.80 -1.09
N GLU A 37 -10.59 1.12 -1.47
CA GLU A 37 -11.18 0.72 -2.75
C GLU A 37 -11.01 1.84 -3.79
N ILE A 38 -10.39 1.51 -4.92
CA ILE A 38 -10.20 2.41 -6.06
C ILE A 38 -10.89 1.78 -7.27
N GLY A 39 -12.15 2.17 -7.50
CA GLY A 39 -13.00 1.51 -8.48
C GLY A 39 -13.22 0.04 -8.10
N PRO A 40 -12.94 -0.94 -8.98
CA PRO A 40 -13.10 -2.37 -8.67
C PRO A 40 -11.90 -2.98 -7.92
N VAL A 41 -10.84 -2.20 -7.64
CA VAL A 41 -9.60 -2.71 -7.05
C VAL A 41 -9.51 -2.34 -5.57
N ARG A 42 -9.25 -3.34 -4.73
CA ARG A 42 -8.88 -3.13 -3.33
C ARG A 42 -7.36 -3.10 -3.18
N LEU A 43 -6.84 -2.03 -2.60
CA LEU A 43 -5.46 -1.92 -2.17
C LEU A 43 -5.36 -2.18 -0.68
N ASP A 44 -4.27 -2.82 -0.25
CA ASP A 44 -4.04 -3.06 1.17
C ASP A 44 -3.65 -1.74 1.85
N LEU A 45 -2.70 -1.01 1.27
CA LEU A 45 -2.33 0.31 1.73
C LEU A 45 -2.05 1.24 0.54
N LEU A 46 -2.41 2.49 0.71
CA LEU A 46 -1.92 3.61 -0.09
C LEU A 46 -0.97 4.42 0.78
N CYS A 47 0.27 4.56 0.33
CA CYS A 47 1.30 5.31 1.03
C CYS A 47 1.89 6.40 0.13
N VAL A 48 2.73 7.25 0.72
CA VAL A 48 3.53 8.25 0.03
C VAL A 48 4.98 8.11 0.44
N ASP A 49 5.89 8.23 -0.51
CA ASP A 49 7.32 8.21 -0.23
C ASP A 49 7.91 9.62 -0.01
N PRO A 50 9.18 9.75 0.42
CA PRO A 50 9.80 11.06 0.65
C PRO A 50 9.84 11.97 -0.59
N GLY A 51 9.77 11.38 -1.79
CA GLY A 51 9.67 12.09 -3.06
C GLY A 51 8.25 12.50 -3.42
N LYS A 52 7.29 12.37 -2.49
CA LYS A 52 5.86 12.62 -2.67
C LYS A 52 5.18 11.67 -3.66
N ARG A 53 5.85 10.60 -4.08
CA ARG A 53 5.28 9.67 -5.05
C ARG A 53 4.27 8.74 -4.36
N PRO A 54 3.11 8.47 -4.97
CA PRO A 54 2.18 7.47 -4.47
C PRO A 54 2.77 6.06 -4.50
N VAL A 55 2.52 5.29 -3.45
CA VAL A 55 2.97 3.91 -3.30
C VAL A 55 1.77 3.00 -3.03
N LEU A 56 1.52 2.06 -3.93
CA LEU A 56 0.46 1.06 -3.79
C LEU A 56 1.07 -0.18 -3.14
N VAL A 57 0.67 -0.50 -1.92
CA VAL A 57 1.18 -1.64 -1.18
C VAL A 57 0.18 -2.79 -1.25
N TYR A 58 0.70 -3.98 -1.58
CA TYR A 58 -0.04 -5.23 -1.64
C TYR A 58 0.55 -6.20 -0.64
N LEU A 59 -0.27 -6.62 0.31
CA LEU A 59 0.08 -7.62 1.30
C LEU A 59 -0.39 -8.99 0.79
N VAL A 60 0.47 -9.99 0.92
CA VAL A 60 0.24 -11.35 0.44
C VAL A 60 0.31 -12.28 1.64
N GLY A 61 -0.81 -12.97 1.91
CA GLY A 61 -0.96 -13.82 3.10
C GLY A 61 -0.90 -15.31 2.83
N SER A 62 -0.78 -15.73 1.56
CA SER A 62 -0.64 -17.15 1.22
C SER A 62 -0.01 -17.34 -0.16
N PRO A 63 0.60 -18.51 -0.42
CA PRO A 63 1.14 -18.85 -1.75
C PRO A 63 0.10 -18.85 -2.87
N MET A 64 -1.19 -19.09 -2.56
CA MET A 64 -2.25 -18.98 -3.57
C MET A 64 -2.50 -17.53 -3.97
N GLU A 65 -2.39 -16.58 -3.03
CA GLU A 65 -2.52 -15.15 -3.33
C GLU A 65 -1.35 -14.60 -4.15
N GLU A 66 -0.16 -15.22 -4.07
CA GLU A 66 1.03 -14.81 -4.85
C GLU A 66 0.81 -14.89 -6.36
N GLN A 67 0.03 -15.87 -6.82
CA GLN A 67 -0.23 -16.06 -8.25
C GLN A 67 -1.03 -14.91 -8.85
N ASP A 68 -1.86 -14.26 -8.04
CA ASP A 68 -2.72 -13.14 -8.47
C ASP A 68 -2.02 -11.78 -8.34
N VAL A 69 -0.85 -11.71 -7.69
CA VAL A 69 -0.13 -10.45 -7.43
C VAL A 69 0.12 -9.64 -8.70
N PRO A 70 0.65 -10.21 -9.82
CA PRO A 70 0.88 -9.42 -11.02
C PRO A 70 -0.40 -8.78 -11.56
N LEU A 71 -1.53 -9.49 -11.51
CA LEU A 71 -2.83 -8.97 -11.95
C LEU A 71 -3.32 -7.87 -11.01
N ARG A 72 -3.20 -8.06 -9.69
CA ARG A 72 -3.57 -7.04 -8.68
C ARG A 72 -2.76 -5.76 -8.85
N VAL A 73 -1.45 -5.87 -9.10
CA VAL A 73 -0.55 -4.74 -9.33
C VAL A 73 -0.94 -3.98 -10.60
N LEU A 74 -1.11 -4.67 -11.72
CA LEU A 74 -1.50 -4.04 -12.99
C LEU A 74 -2.89 -3.39 -12.91
N ALA A 75 -3.85 -4.07 -12.28
CA ALA A 75 -5.19 -3.54 -12.08
C ALA A 75 -5.15 -2.29 -11.18
N GLY A 76 -4.37 -2.30 -10.11
CA GLY A 76 -4.25 -1.15 -9.20
C GLY A 76 -3.55 0.04 -9.82
N ASP A 77 -2.49 -0.14 -10.61
CA ASP A 77 -1.87 0.96 -11.38
C ASP A 77 -2.88 1.59 -12.35
N GLY A 78 -3.61 0.76 -13.10
CA GLY A 78 -4.66 1.24 -14.01
C GLY A 78 -5.80 1.97 -13.30
N ALA A 79 -6.25 1.43 -12.16
CA ALA A 79 -7.29 2.03 -11.33
C ALA A 79 -6.82 3.36 -10.72
N PHE A 80 -5.59 3.42 -10.19
CA PHE A 80 -5.00 4.62 -9.63
C PHE A 80 -4.95 5.74 -10.67
N ARG A 81 -4.38 5.48 -11.86
CA ARG A 81 -4.28 6.49 -12.92
C ARG A 81 -5.64 7.05 -13.34
N ARG A 82 -6.65 6.18 -13.42
CA ARG A 82 -8.02 6.58 -13.79
C ARG A 82 -8.69 7.44 -12.71
N HIS A 83 -8.40 7.19 -11.44
CA HIS A 83 -9.08 7.81 -10.31
C HIS A 83 -8.23 8.84 -9.54
N ALA A 84 -6.99 9.09 -9.94
CA ALA A 84 -6.10 10.06 -9.31
C ALA A 84 -6.74 11.46 -9.09
N PRO A 85 -7.54 12.02 -10.02
CA PRO A 85 -8.25 13.28 -9.78
C PRO A 85 -9.27 13.22 -8.63
N VAL A 86 -9.86 12.04 -8.38
CA VAL A 86 -10.79 11.81 -7.26
C VAL A 86 -10.00 11.63 -5.97
N LEU A 87 -8.95 10.81 -5.98
CA LEU A 87 -8.08 10.58 -4.82
C LEU A 87 -7.46 11.89 -4.30
N ARG A 88 -7.05 12.78 -5.22
CA ARG A 88 -6.58 14.14 -4.89
C ARG A 88 -7.58 14.93 -4.04
N LYS A 89 -8.88 14.79 -4.30
CA LYS A 89 -9.94 15.48 -3.56
C LYS A 89 -10.23 14.81 -2.21
N LEU A 90 -10.08 13.49 -2.13
CA LEU A 90 -10.30 12.72 -0.90
C LEU A 90 -9.15 12.90 0.10
N PHE A 91 -7.92 13.02 -0.38
CA PHE A 91 -6.71 13.09 0.45
C PHE A 91 -5.87 14.37 0.20
N PRO A 92 -6.44 15.57 0.35
CA PRO A 92 -5.78 16.82 -0.03
C PRO A 92 -4.58 17.18 0.86
N ALA A 93 -4.53 16.67 2.10
CA ALA A 93 -3.52 17.04 3.10
C ALA A 93 -2.34 16.05 3.19
N LYS A 94 -2.26 15.05 2.32
CA LYS A 94 -1.33 13.90 2.48
C LYS A 94 0.00 14.04 1.76
N GLY A 95 0.30 15.22 1.22
CA GLY A 95 1.60 15.50 0.58
C GLY A 95 1.90 14.66 -0.67
N VAL A 96 0.89 13.97 -1.21
CA VAL A 96 1.00 13.13 -2.40
C VAL A 96 1.00 13.98 -3.66
N ASP A 97 1.97 13.76 -4.53
CA ASP A 97 1.93 14.23 -5.91
C ASP A 97 1.18 13.21 -6.78
N TRP A 98 -0.10 13.49 -7.00
CA TRP A 98 -1.01 12.61 -7.75
C TRP A 98 -0.76 12.58 -9.26
N ASP A 99 0.13 13.44 -9.77
CA ASP A 99 0.51 13.46 -11.19
C ASP A 99 1.72 12.55 -11.47
N LEU A 100 2.43 12.11 -10.43
CA LEU A 100 3.50 11.11 -10.58
C LEU A 100 2.91 9.70 -10.79
N PRO A 101 3.56 8.85 -11.62
CA PRO A 101 3.16 7.46 -11.73
C PRO A 101 3.35 6.76 -10.38
N PRO A 102 2.39 5.95 -9.92
CA PRO A 102 2.54 5.22 -8.67
C PRO A 102 3.65 4.18 -8.81
N ARG A 103 4.27 3.82 -7.69
CA ARG A 103 5.08 2.60 -7.58
C ARG A 103 4.34 1.55 -6.77
N SER A 104 4.70 0.28 -6.96
CA SER A 104 4.08 -0.83 -6.24
C SER A 104 5.08 -1.50 -5.32
N LEU A 105 4.66 -1.82 -4.11
CA LEU A 105 5.39 -2.67 -3.18
C LEU A 105 4.56 -3.92 -2.92
N VAL A 106 5.18 -5.08 -3.08
CA VAL A 106 4.57 -6.37 -2.74
C VAL A 106 5.31 -6.89 -1.51
N VAL A 107 4.55 -7.21 -0.47
CA VAL A 107 5.08 -7.75 0.78
C VAL A 107 4.46 -9.12 0.98
N ALA A 108 5.32 -10.13 0.88
CA ALA A 108 4.99 -11.53 1.13
C ALA A 108 5.80 -12.04 2.33
N GLU A 109 5.37 -13.16 2.91
CA GLU A 109 6.08 -13.88 3.98
C GLU A 109 7.29 -14.67 3.47
#